data_AF-A0A6L9ZB16-F1
#
_entry.id   AF-A0A6L9ZB16-F1
#
_cell.length_a   1.000
_cell.length_b   1.000
_cell.length_c   1.000
_cell.angle_alpha   90.00
_cell.angle_beta   90.00
_cell.angle_gamma   90.00
#
_symmetry.space_group_name_H-M   'P 1'
#
loop_
_entity.id
_entity.type
_entity.pdbx_description
1 polymer ?
#
loop_
_entity_poly.entity_id
_entity_poly.type
_entity_poly.pdbx_seq_one_letter_code
_entity_poly.pdbx_strand_id
1 'polypeptide(L)'
;MFDKTIGNKLLILGKPGTGKTTMLLKLAKELVQRAENDFSKPVPILLSLSSWQNDQQSIGDWIVEKLTSSTGRYQVSKDIAEQWIKEGEIIPLLDELDELAPGRQEHCVEKLNEFLRTGIWCYPLVVCSRIEEYEFFSTKLALNKAIELHPFTNEQIQGYLKRTGNEQLWDRIKDEQELKQLAQIPLFLNMIVSSFQKLSLAEWHKFKSLEERQDYLISTYVKDMLAPGYRGKGPSNEKTKRWLNWLAGKLIQQNKTEFFIENIQPNLLSNNNQVWITRIIYSFIIAINYGLTAGCIIGLIFDSLKGKIIGVLFGTIYGFLIDQKQSCFKVSKSTTTITPKIQTVETLRFSFKKVGEKLPDGLIEGFKSGLIISLITLLVLQKEIGSWQKSLLGGLVLGIIGGLIGVLVGGLGGPEIEIKKTPNQGIRQSVINVFLLKIASYPISLAICMYINWWTIKDINFYQTLIIALLISFLFGLNEAGKPAIQHFSLRLILYCNGYIPWNYAHFLNYATNRLFLQRVGGSYRFMHNFLRQYFAKISSHIN
;
A
#
# COMPACT_ATOMS: atom_id res chain seq x y z
N MET A 1 -32.78 -8.41 17.26
CA MET A 1 -32.19 -8.19 18.61
C MET A 1 -31.51 -6.83 18.71
N PHE A 2 -30.71 -6.43 17.72
CA PHE A 2 -30.03 -5.11 17.68
C PHE A 2 -30.99 -3.91 17.86
N ASP A 3 -32.12 -3.88 17.15
CA ASP A 3 -32.95 -2.66 17.04
C ASP A 3 -33.98 -2.45 18.18
N LYS A 4 -34.36 -3.49 18.93
CA LYS A 4 -35.47 -3.43 19.90
C LYS A 4 -35.05 -3.58 21.38
N THR A 5 -33.88 -4.13 21.68
CA THR A 5 -33.48 -4.49 23.07
C THR A 5 -32.08 -4.04 23.50
N ILE A 6 -31.32 -3.38 22.62
CA ILE A 6 -29.89 -3.07 22.83
C ILE A 6 -29.60 -1.55 22.88
N GLY A 7 -30.59 -0.70 22.60
CA GLY A 7 -30.42 0.76 22.68
C GLY A 7 -29.47 1.32 21.63
N ASN A 8 -29.34 0.65 20.48
CA ASN A 8 -28.60 1.06 19.28
C ASN A 8 -27.06 1.20 19.43
N LYS A 9 -26.52 1.35 20.64
CA LYS A 9 -25.08 1.46 20.93
C LYS A 9 -24.57 0.24 21.70
N LEU A 10 -23.82 -0.63 21.04
CA LEU A 10 -23.42 -1.97 21.54
C LEU A 10 -21.90 -2.11 21.70
N LEU A 11 -21.48 -2.65 22.84
CA LEU A 11 -20.12 -3.12 23.08
C LEU A 11 -20.08 -4.65 22.96
N ILE A 12 -19.17 -5.20 22.15
CA ILE A 12 -18.90 -6.63 22.06
C ILE A 12 -17.53 -6.90 22.72
N LEU A 13 -17.56 -7.60 23.85
CA LEU A 13 -16.38 -8.00 24.60
C LEU A 13 -16.07 -9.47 24.36
N GLY A 14 -14.82 -9.86 24.63
CA GLY A 14 -14.42 -11.25 24.64
C GLY A 14 -12.92 -11.43 24.65
N LYS A 15 -12.46 -12.62 25.02
CA LYS A 15 -11.03 -12.97 25.02
C LYS A 15 -10.44 -13.01 23.59
N PRO A 16 -9.11 -12.99 23.43
CA PRO A 16 -8.48 -13.21 22.13
C PRO A 16 -8.96 -14.50 21.47
N GLY A 17 -9.34 -14.44 20.20
CA GLY A 17 -9.74 -15.62 19.43
C GLY A 17 -11.16 -16.14 19.66
N THR A 18 -11.99 -15.55 20.54
CA THR A 18 -13.39 -15.97 20.77
C THR A 18 -14.35 -15.68 19.60
N GLY A 19 -13.87 -15.04 18.54
CA GLY A 19 -14.64 -14.80 17.32
C GLY A 19 -15.36 -13.45 17.27
N LYS A 20 -14.90 -12.42 17.99
CA LYS A 20 -15.44 -11.05 17.94
C LYS A 20 -15.60 -10.53 16.51
N THR A 21 -14.54 -10.55 15.70
CA THR A 21 -14.57 -10.15 14.29
C THR A 21 -15.55 -11.00 13.48
N THR A 22 -15.62 -12.31 13.72
CA THR A 22 -16.60 -13.20 13.06
C THR A 22 -18.04 -12.84 13.41
N MET A 23 -18.30 -12.50 14.68
CA MET A 23 -19.62 -12.04 15.13
C MET A 23 -19.98 -10.70 14.49
N LEU A 24 -19.02 -9.78 14.43
CA LEU A 24 -19.19 -8.48 13.78
C LEU A 24 -19.47 -8.61 12.28
N LEU A 25 -18.79 -9.52 11.58
CA LEU A 25 -19.03 -9.82 10.16
C LEU A 25 -20.39 -10.49 9.94
N LYS A 26 -20.83 -11.38 10.83
CA LYS A 26 -22.18 -11.96 10.78
C LYS A 26 -23.25 -10.89 10.98
N LEU A 27 -23.04 -9.99 11.94
CA LEU A 27 -23.92 -8.86 12.17
C LEU A 27 -23.94 -7.93 10.95
N ALA A 28 -22.77 -7.61 10.39
CA ALA A 28 -22.67 -6.80 9.17
C ALA A 28 -23.44 -7.45 8.01
N LYS A 29 -23.29 -8.76 7.79
CA LYS A 29 -24.01 -9.48 6.74
C LYS A 29 -25.54 -9.35 6.88
N GLU A 30 -26.05 -9.55 8.09
CA GLU A 30 -27.48 -9.39 8.40
C GLU A 30 -27.94 -7.94 8.19
N LEU A 31 -27.15 -6.95 8.62
CA LEU A 31 -27.47 -5.53 8.43
C LEU A 31 -27.44 -5.11 6.96
N VAL A 32 -26.50 -5.63 6.16
CA VAL A 32 -26.47 -5.43 4.69
C VAL A 32 -27.73 -5.99 4.06
N GLN A 33 -28.12 -7.23 4.40
CA GLN A 33 -29.33 -7.84 3.87
C GLN A 33 -30.59 -7.03 4.19
N ARG A 34 -30.64 -6.35 5.34
CA ARG A 34 -31.75 -5.45 5.67
C ARG A 34 -31.75 -4.19 4.82
N ALA A 35 -30.60 -3.54 4.67
CA ALA A 35 -30.46 -2.35 3.83
C ALA A 35 -30.72 -2.65 2.34
N GLU A 36 -30.41 -3.86 1.87
CA GLU A 36 -30.76 -4.33 0.51
C GLU A 36 -32.27 -4.50 0.32
N ASN A 37 -33.00 -4.87 1.37
CA ASN A 37 -34.46 -5.05 1.32
C ASN A 37 -35.24 -3.75 1.59
N ASP A 38 -34.65 -2.80 2.31
CA ASP A 38 -35.26 -1.52 2.68
C ASP A 38 -34.21 -0.41 2.66
N PHE A 39 -34.24 0.41 1.61
CA PHE A 39 -33.30 1.52 1.40
C PHE A 39 -33.40 2.63 2.45
N SER A 40 -34.45 2.64 3.31
CA SER A 40 -34.54 3.57 4.45
C SER A 40 -33.68 3.12 5.65
N LYS A 41 -33.14 1.89 5.61
CA LYS A 41 -32.30 1.37 6.68
C LYS A 41 -30.84 1.77 6.49
N PRO A 42 -30.14 2.11 7.58
CA PRO A 42 -28.75 2.51 7.50
C PRO A 42 -27.83 1.34 7.13
N VAL A 43 -26.77 1.64 6.38
CA VAL A 43 -25.82 0.65 5.86
C VAL A 43 -24.69 0.42 6.88
N PRO A 44 -24.35 -0.84 7.22
CA PRO A 44 -23.24 -1.13 8.12
C PRO A 44 -21.89 -0.85 7.46
N ILE A 45 -21.00 -0.15 8.18
CA ILE A 45 -19.65 0.17 7.71
C ILE A 45 -18.64 -0.37 8.71
N LEU A 46 -17.83 -1.34 8.27
CA LEU A 46 -16.75 -1.92 9.07
C LEU A 46 -15.50 -1.04 9.02
N LEU A 47 -15.06 -0.57 10.18
CA LEU A 47 -13.87 0.27 10.36
C LEU A 47 -12.95 -0.33 11.43
N SER A 48 -11.64 -0.20 11.23
CA SER A 48 -10.62 -0.67 12.17
C SER A 48 -10.06 0.50 12.96
N LEU A 49 -10.26 0.49 14.28
CA LEU A 49 -9.81 1.53 15.21
C LEU A 49 -8.28 1.62 15.28
N SER A 50 -7.55 0.55 14.97
CA SER A 50 -6.08 0.55 14.89
C SER A 50 -5.53 1.57 13.89
N SER A 51 -6.36 2.00 12.93
CA SER A 51 -6.02 2.99 11.91
C SER A 51 -6.24 4.45 12.33
N TRP A 52 -6.76 4.71 13.54
CA TRP A 52 -6.83 6.04 14.15
C TRP A 52 -5.47 6.38 14.78
N GLN A 53 -4.70 7.25 14.12
CA GLN A 53 -3.31 7.55 14.49
C GLN A 53 -3.07 8.98 15.02
N ASN A 54 -4.07 9.86 14.91
CA ASN A 54 -3.97 11.24 15.34
C ASN A 54 -4.90 11.50 16.53
N ASP A 55 -4.29 11.68 17.69
CA ASP A 55 -4.98 11.89 18.96
C ASP A 55 -5.78 13.22 18.99
N GLN A 56 -5.45 14.18 18.13
CA GLN A 56 -6.19 15.44 18.01
C GLN A 56 -7.43 15.34 17.10
N GLN A 57 -7.58 14.26 16.34
CA GLN A 57 -8.67 14.08 15.38
C GLN A 57 -9.94 13.57 16.06
N SER A 58 -11.09 14.17 15.73
CA SER A 58 -12.39 13.64 16.20
C SER A 58 -12.71 12.30 15.52
N ILE A 59 -13.50 11.45 16.20
CA ILE A 59 -13.93 10.17 15.61
C ILE A 59 -14.80 10.39 14.37
N GLY A 60 -15.65 11.41 14.36
CA GLY A 60 -16.45 11.77 13.20
C GLY A 60 -15.59 12.12 11.98
N ASP A 61 -14.63 13.03 12.15
CA ASP A 61 -13.70 13.40 11.08
C ASP A 61 -12.84 12.22 10.62
N TRP A 62 -12.47 11.34 11.55
CA TRP A 62 -11.78 10.11 11.22
C TRP A 62 -12.65 9.15 10.41
N ILE A 63 -13.93 8.98 10.73
CA ILE A 63 -14.85 8.18 9.92
C ILE A 63 -14.96 8.79 8.53
N VAL A 64 -15.18 10.12 8.42
CA VAL A 64 -15.19 10.81 7.11
C VAL A 64 -13.88 10.56 6.37
N GLU A 65 -12.73 10.70 7.02
CA GLU A 65 -11.42 10.42 6.41
C GLU A 65 -11.35 8.97 5.92
N LYS A 66 -11.81 7.98 6.67
CA LYS A 66 -11.78 6.57 6.23
C LYS A 66 -12.77 6.26 5.12
N LEU A 67 -13.92 6.92 5.09
CA LEU A 67 -14.90 6.81 4.01
C LEU A 67 -14.40 7.48 2.73
N THR A 68 -13.74 8.63 2.87
CA THR A 68 -13.24 9.44 1.75
C THR A 68 -11.83 9.05 1.30
N SER A 69 -11.10 8.27 2.12
CA SER A 69 -9.71 7.94 1.85
C SER A 69 -9.57 7.30 0.48
N SER A 70 -8.73 7.90 -0.35
CA SER A 70 -8.32 7.37 -1.65
C SER A 70 -7.51 6.07 -1.55
N THR A 71 -7.35 5.52 -0.34
CA THR A 71 -6.74 4.21 -0.10
C THR A 71 -7.63 3.30 0.75
N GLY A 72 -8.81 3.79 1.13
CA GLY A 72 -9.79 3.10 1.98
C GLY A 72 -10.76 2.25 1.18
N ARG A 73 -11.68 1.55 1.86
CA ARG A 73 -12.55 0.55 1.24
C ARG A 73 -13.83 1.11 0.59
N TYR A 74 -14.30 2.30 1.00
CA TYR A 74 -15.67 2.76 0.73
C TYR A 74 -15.79 3.90 -0.29
N GLN A 75 -14.91 4.89 -0.25
CA GLN A 75 -14.67 5.92 -1.28
C GLN A 75 -15.91 6.72 -1.65
N VAL A 76 -16.42 7.33 -0.60
CA VAL A 76 -17.56 8.21 -0.65
C VAL A 76 -17.00 9.62 -0.78
N SER A 77 -17.62 10.47 -1.61
CA SER A 77 -17.23 11.89 -1.66
C SER A 77 -17.38 12.51 -0.28
N LYS A 78 -16.52 13.47 0.06
CA LYS A 78 -16.52 14.10 1.39
C LYS A 78 -17.90 14.64 1.79
N ASP A 79 -18.59 15.31 0.89
CA ASP A 79 -19.92 15.89 1.15
C ASP A 79 -20.94 14.81 1.51
N ILE A 80 -20.97 13.70 0.76
CA ILE A 80 -21.85 12.54 1.04
C ILE A 80 -21.45 11.86 2.36
N ALA A 81 -20.15 11.69 2.64
CA ALA A 81 -19.70 11.05 3.88
C ALA A 81 -20.07 11.88 5.12
N GLU A 82 -19.95 13.21 5.04
CA GLU A 82 -20.39 14.13 6.09
C GLU A 82 -21.91 14.10 6.25
N GLN A 83 -22.66 14.04 5.15
CA GLN A 83 -24.12 13.89 5.16
C GLN A 83 -24.54 12.58 5.82
N TRP A 84 -23.94 11.44 5.45
CA TRP A 84 -24.21 10.13 6.04
C TRP A 84 -24.02 10.09 7.55
N ILE A 85 -23.01 10.79 8.05
CA ILE A 85 -22.78 10.91 9.49
C ILE A 85 -23.87 11.78 10.14
N LYS A 86 -24.20 12.92 9.53
CA LYS A 86 -25.19 13.86 10.07
C LYS A 86 -26.60 13.27 10.11
N GLU A 87 -26.98 12.56 9.05
CA GLU A 87 -28.32 11.97 8.85
C GLU A 87 -28.43 10.55 9.40
N GLY A 88 -27.31 9.93 9.78
CA GLY A 88 -27.31 8.61 10.39
C GLY A 88 -27.61 7.48 9.42
N GLU A 89 -27.26 7.66 8.15
CA GLU A 89 -27.47 6.67 7.09
C GLU A 89 -26.51 5.47 7.21
N ILE A 90 -25.60 5.49 8.18
CA ILE A 90 -24.59 4.45 8.39
C ILE A 90 -24.61 3.91 9.82
N ILE A 91 -24.26 2.63 9.97
CA ILE A 91 -23.97 2.00 11.26
C ILE A 91 -22.46 1.71 11.33
N PRO A 92 -21.67 2.50 12.07
CA PRO A 92 -20.26 2.21 12.28
C PRO A 92 -20.09 0.92 13.10
N LEU A 93 -19.37 -0.03 12.53
CA LEU A 93 -18.94 -1.26 13.15
C LEU A 93 -17.42 -1.15 13.39
N LEU A 94 -17.05 -0.80 14.62
CA LEU A 94 -15.68 -0.47 15.00
C LEU A 94 -15.01 -1.70 15.64
N ASP A 95 -13.95 -2.22 15.02
CA ASP A 95 -13.16 -3.35 15.53
C ASP A 95 -11.73 -2.93 15.91
N GLU A 96 -10.98 -3.82 16.57
CA GLU A 96 -9.54 -3.70 16.82
C GLU A 96 -9.14 -2.51 17.72
N LEU A 97 -9.96 -2.16 18.72
CA LEU A 97 -9.57 -1.19 19.75
C LEU A 97 -8.28 -1.66 20.48
N ASP A 98 -8.18 -2.97 20.70
CA ASP A 98 -7.04 -3.63 21.36
C ASP A 98 -5.74 -3.63 20.55
N GLU A 99 -5.78 -3.31 19.25
CA GLU A 99 -4.57 -3.25 18.42
C GLU A 99 -3.88 -1.87 18.49
N LEU A 100 -4.48 -0.88 19.17
CA LEU A 100 -3.80 0.38 19.47
C LEU A 100 -2.77 0.20 20.60
N ALA A 101 -1.72 1.02 20.59
CA ALA A 101 -0.74 1.05 21.68
C ALA A 101 -1.45 1.41 23.01
N PRO A 102 -1.05 0.82 24.17
CA PRO A 102 -1.77 0.97 25.43
C PRO A 102 -2.11 2.42 25.82
N GLY A 103 -1.14 3.34 25.72
CA GLY A 103 -1.36 4.76 26.04
C GLY A 103 -2.35 5.49 25.10
N ARG A 104 -2.62 4.95 23.91
CA ARG A 104 -3.57 5.51 22.94
C ARG A 104 -4.95 4.87 23.01
N GLN A 105 -5.07 3.68 23.61
CA GLN A 105 -6.36 3.01 23.79
C GLN A 105 -7.30 3.87 24.65
N GLU A 106 -6.80 4.39 25.76
CA GLU A 106 -7.59 5.24 26.67
C GLU A 106 -8.01 6.55 26.01
N HIS A 107 -7.08 7.22 25.30
CA HIS A 107 -7.39 8.43 24.55
C HIS A 107 -8.43 8.19 23.44
N CYS A 108 -8.38 7.03 22.78
CA CYS A 108 -9.39 6.62 21.80
C CYS A 108 -10.77 6.43 22.46
N VAL A 109 -10.82 5.84 23.65
CA VAL A 109 -12.06 5.68 24.42
C VAL A 109 -12.66 7.02 24.84
N GLU A 110 -11.82 7.97 25.27
CA GLU A 110 -12.27 9.34 25.59
C GLU A 110 -12.86 10.04 24.37
N LYS A 111 -12.20 9.94 23.20
CA LYS A 111 -12.69 10.51 21.94
C LYS A 111 -13.95 9.82 21.41
N LEU A 112 -14.08 8.51 21.60
CA LEU A 112 -15.31 7.78 21.32
C LEU A 112 -16.45 8.27 22.23
N ASN A 113 -16.19 8.48 23.52
CA ASN A 113 -17.19 9.03 24.43
C ASN A 113 -17.59 10.46 24.07
N GLU A 114 -16.64 11.30 23.67
CA GLU A 114 -16.92 12.64 23.14
C GLU A 114 -17.86 12.56 21.93
N PHE A 115 -17.57 11.68 20.97
CA PHE A 115 -18.42 11.46 19.80
C PHE A 115 -19.81 10.91 20.16
N LEU A 116 -19.92 10.08 21.19
CA LEU A 116 -21.16 9.49 21.65
C LEU A 116 -22.01 10.42 22.54
N ARG A 117 -21.52 11.60 22.92
CA ARG A 117 -22.26 12.59 23.73
C ARG A 117 -23.56 12.99 23.03
N THR A 118 -24.58 13.22 23.85
CA THR A 118 -25.92 13.65 23.42
C THR A 118 -25.81 14.92 22.57
N GLY A 119 -26.27 14.85 21.32
CA GLY A 119 -26.23 15.96 20.35
C GLY A 119 -25.21 15.81 19.21
N ILE A 120 -24.22 14.91 19.34
CA ILE A 120 -23.20 14.67 18.30
C ILE A 120 -23.52 13.41 17.50
N TRP A 121 -23.72 12.27 18.17
CA TRP A 121 -24.09 11.00 17.52
C TRP A 121 -25.22 10.27 18.27
N CYS A 122 -26.38 10.21 17.62
CA CYS A 122 -27.59 9.58 18.16
C CYS A 122 -27.95 8.25 17.48
N TYR A 123 -27.13 7.81 16.51
CA TYR A 123 -27.42 6.65 15.67
C TYR A 123 -26.76 5.36 16.17
N PRO A 124 -27.12 4.19 15.60
CA PRO A 124 -26.55 2.94 16.04
C PRO A 124 -25.05 2.83 15.81
N LEU A 125 -24.33 2.19 16.72
CA LEU A 125 -22.87 2.02 16.67
C LEU A 125 -22.47 0.76 17.43
N VAL A 126 -21.51 0.02 16.90
CA VAL A 126 -20.96 -1.19 17.53
C VAL A 126 -19.47 -1.03 17.74
N VAL A 127 -18.97 -1.34 18.93
CA VAL A 127 -17.54 -1.39 19.23
C VAL A 127 -17.16 -2.79 19.69
N CYS A 128 -16.07 -3.34 19.17
CA CYS A 128 -15.46 -4.57 19.67
C CYS A 128 -14.19 -4.24 20.47
N SER A 129 -14.02 -4.90 21.62
CA SER A 129 -12.79 -4.82 22.42
C SER A 129 -12.48 -6.14 23.11
N ARG A 130 -11.24 -6.29 23.59
CA ARG A 130 -10.88 -7.37 24.52
C ARG A 130 -11.35 -7.02 25.92
N ILE A 131 -11.85 -8.03 26.64
CA ILE A 131 -12.37 -7.84 27.99
C ILE A 131 -11.29 -7.40 28.97
N GLU A 132 -10.14 -8.08 28.97
CA GLU A 132 -9.01 -7.78 29.86
C GLU A 132 -8.53 -6.34 29.71
N GLU A 133 -8.26 -5.90 28.47
CA GLU A 133 -7.80 -4.53 28.19
C GLU A 133 -8.87 -3.48 28.53
N TYR A 134 -10.15 -3.78 28.24
CA TYR A 134 -11.26 -2.89 28.55
C TYR A 134 -11.50 -2.72 30.06
N GLU A 135 -11.22 -3.75 30.87
CA GLU A 135 -11.32 -3.67 32.32
C GLU A 135 -10.31 -2.69 32.93
N PHE A 136 -9.11 -2.60 32.34
CA PHE A 136 -8.05 -1.69 32.80
C PHE A 136 -8.27 -0.21 32.49
N PHE A 137 -9.16 0.13 31.54
CA PHE A 137 -9.44 1.54 31.24
C PHE A 137 -10.09 2.27 32.41
N SER A 138 -9.57 3.45 32.74
CA SER A 138 -10.14 4.33 33.78
C SER A 138 -11.50 4.85 33.34
N THR A 139 -11.63 5.20 32.05
CA THR A 139 -12.85 5.66 31.43
C THR A 139 -13.57 4.50 30.71
N LYS A 140 -14.85 4.27 31.02
CA LYS A 140 -15.68 3.26 30.33
C LYS A 140 -16.42 3.88 29.14
N LEU A 141 -16.65 3.09 28.10
CA LEU A 141 -17.40 3.53 26.92
C LEU A 141 -18.87 3.80 27.28
N ALA A 142 -19.38 4.96 26.87
CA ALA A 142 -20.75 5.41 27.07
C ALA A 142 -21.71 4.73 26.07
N LEU A 143 -21.77 3.41 26.14
CA LEU A 143 -22.62 2.55 25.31
C LEU A 143 -23.79 1.99 26.14
N ASN A 144 -24.90 1.68 25.47
CA ASN A 144 -26.14 1.30 26.15
C ASN A 144 -26.10 -0.13 26.69
N LYS A 145 -25.34 -1.02 26.05
CA LYS A 145 -25.26 -2.43 26.43
C LYS A 145 -23.92 -3.05 26.05
N ALA A 146 -23.47 -4.02 26.83
CA ALA A 146 -22.36 -4.89 26.51
C ALA A 146 -22.81 -6.34 26.34
N ILE A 147 -22.22 -7.05 25.38
CA ILE A 147 -22.35 -8.50 25.19
C ILE A 147 -20.95 -9.09 25.26
N GLU A 148 -20.76 -10.07 26.13
CA GLU A 148 -19.52 -10.83 26.22
C GLU A 148 -19.63 -12.13 25.41
N LEU A 149 -18.66 -12.36 24.54
CA LEU A 149 -18.46 -13.63 23.85
C LEU A 149 -17.64 -14.57 24.73
N HIS A 150 -18.34 -15.57 25.28
CA HIS A 150 -17.71 -16.65 26.03
C HIS A 150 -17.03 -17.67 25.09
N PRO A 151 -16.01 -18.40 25.60
CA PRO A 151 -15.46 -19.56 24.91
C PRO A 151 -16.53 -20.61 24.59
N PHE A 152 -16.27 -21.45 23.60
CA PHE A 152 -17.22 -22.49 23.21
C PHE A 152 -17.48 -23.49 24.31
N THR A 153 -18.75 -23.87 24.46
CA THR A 153 -19.15 -24.96 25.36
C THR A 153 -18.78 -26.31 24.75
N ASN A 154 -18.75 -27.36 25.58
CA ASN A 154 -18.45 -28.71 25.13
C ASN A 154 -19.44 -29.18 24.04
N GLU A 155 -20.71 -28.82 24.17
CA GLU A 155 -21.78 -29.15 23.22
C GLU A 155 -21.56 -28.42 21.89
N GLN A 156 -21.10 -27.16 21.92
CA GLN A 156 -20.75 -26.41 20.71
C GLN A 156 -19.53 -27.01 20.00
N ILE A 157 -18.52 -27.47 20.76
CA ILE A 157 -17.34 -28.15 20.22
C ILE A 157 -17.76 -29.46 19.55
N GLN A 158 -18.50 -30.33 20.25
CA GLN A 158 -19.02 -31.58 19.69
C GLN A 158 -19.86 -31.33 18.43
N GLY A 159 -20.76 -30.35 18.48
CA GLY A 159 -21.58 -29.96 17.33
C GLY A 159 -20.76 -29.43 16.15
N TYR A 160 -19.61 -28.80 16.40
CA TYR A 160 -18.67 -28.40 15.35
C TYR A 160 -17.90 -29.61 14.77
N LEU A 161 -17.41 -30.51 15.63
CA LEU A 161 -16.74 -31.74 15.21
C LEU A 161 -17.65 -32.64 14.37
N LYS A 162 -18.91 -32.79 14.78
CA LYS A 162 -19.96 -33.48 14.02
C LYS A 162 -20.18 -32.88 12.64
N ARG A 163 -20.36 -31.56 12.57
CA ARG A 163 -20.55 -30.86 11.29
C ARG A 163 -19.36 -30.95 10.35
N THR A 164 -18.16 -31.13 10.88
CA THR A 164 -16.93 -31.27 10.09
C THR A 164 -16.54 -32.72 9.81
N GLY A 165 -17.32 -33.70 10.28
CA GLY A 165 -17.04 -35.14 10.11
C GLY A 165 -15.90 -35.67 10.99
N ASN A 166 -15.54 -34.97 12.06
CA ASN A 166 -14.40 -35.28 12.94
C ASN A 166 -14.84 -35.68 14.36
N GLU A 167 -15.95 -36.40 14.48
CA GLU A 167 -16.54 -36.80 15.77
C GLU A 167 -15.56 -37.58 16.66
N GLN A 168 -14.70 -38.41 16.06
CA GLN A 168 -13.68 -39.21 16.73
C GLN A 168 -12.65 -38.37 17.50
N LEU A 169 -12.51 -37.08 17.18
CA LEU A 169 -11.59 -36.18 17.89
C LEU A 169 -12.09 -35.83 19.28
N TRP A 170 -13.40 -35.92 19.53
CA TRP A 170 -13.98 -35.54 20.80
C TRP A 170 -13.42 -36.36 21.96
N ASP A 171 -13.25 -37.68 21.77
CA ASP A 171 -12.73 -38.56 22.81
C ASP A 171 -11.32 -38.17 23.23
N ARG A 172 -10.50 -37.65 22.31
CA ARG A 172 -9.13 -37.22 22.64
C ARG A 172 -9.11 -35.81 23.24
N ILE A 173 -10.02 -34.93 22.81
CA ILE A 173 -10.12 -33.57 23.36
C ILE A 173 -10.68 -33.60 24.78
N LYS A 174 -11.63 -34.49 25.09
CA LYS A 174 -12.27 -34.54 26.41
C LYS A 174 -11.30 -35.03 27.51
N ASP A 175 -10.39 -35.93 27.15
CA ASP A 175 -9.45 -36.58 28.07
C ASP A 175 -8.24 -35.67 28.38
N GLU A 176 -7.90 -34.76 27.45
CA GLU A 176 -6.76 -33.82 27.57
C GLU A 176 -7.22 -32.42 27.98
N GLN A 177 -6.99 -32.02 29.25
CA GLN A 177 -7.51 -30.76 29.80
C GLN A 177 -7.02 -29.52 29.04
N GLU A 178 -5.75 -29.45 28.67
CA GLU A 178 -5.17 -28.30 28.00
C GLU A 178 -5.58 -28.24 26.52
N LEU A 179 -5.75 -29.40 25.88
CA LEU A 179 -6.29 -29.46 24.52
C LEU A 179 -7.76 -29.02 24.51
N LYS A 180 -8.54 -29.38 25.54
CA LYS A 180 -9.90 -28.90 25.75
C LYS A 180 -9.94 -27.38 25.93
N GLN A 181 -9.06 -26.82 26.76
CA GLN A 181 -8.97 -25.35 26.95
C GLN A 181 -8.71 -24.62 25.62
N LEU A 182 -7.82 -25.15 24.77
CA LEU A 182 -7.61 -24.57 23.44
C LEU A 182 -8.80 -24.78 22.51
N ALA A 183 -9.44 -25.95 22.53
CA ALA A 183 -10.61 -26.25 21.71
C ALA A 183 -11.82 -25.35 22.03
N GLN A 184 -11.88 -24.73 23.22
CA GLN A 184 -12.88 -23.72 23.55
C GLN A 184 -12.68 -22.40 22.78
N ILE A 185 -11.50 -22.16 22.22
CA ILE A 185 -11.20 -21.00 21.38
C ILE A 185 -11.44 -21.41 19.92
N PRO A 186 -12.42 -20.79 19.20
CA PRO A 186 -12.81 -21.18 17.85
C PRO A 186 -11.66 -21.32 16.84
N LEU A 187 -10.65 -20.45 16.94
CA LEU A 187 -9.44 -20.51 16.13
C LEU A 187 -8.68 -21.83 16.33
N PHE A 188 -8.34 -22.13 17.58
CA PHE A 188 -7.56 -23.33 17.89
C PHE A 188 -8.39 -24.59 17.63
N LEU A 189 -9.70 -24.57 17.84
CA LEU A 189 -10.58 -25.67 17.41
C LEU A 189 -10.48 -25.93 15.90
N ASN A 190 -10.47 -24.87 15.09
CA ASN A 190 -10.29 -24.99 13.65
C ASN A 190 -8.91 -25.56 13.28
N MET A 191 -7.84 -25.10 13.95
CA MET A 191 -6.48 -25.63 13.77
C MET A 191 -6.38 -27.10 14.17
N ILE A 192 -6.95 -27.48 15.32
CA ILE A 192 -7.04 -28.86 15.80
C ILE A 192 -7.70 -29.69 14.71
N VAL A 193 -8.93 -29.37 14.30
CA VAL A 193 -9.63 -30.13 13.25
C VAL A 193 -8.82 -30.25 11.96
N SER A 194 -8.09 -29.20 11.58
CA SER A 194 -7.29 -29.18 10.36
C SER A 194 -6.03 -30.05 10.44
N SER A 195 -5.30 -30.04 11.56
CA SER A 195 -3.98 -30.67 11.67
C SER A 195 -3.90 -31.84 12.65
N PHE A 196 -5.01 -32.28 13.24
CA PHE A 196 -5.00 -33.25 14.33
C PHE A 196 -4.33 -34.58 13.98
N GLN A 197 -4.52 -35.08 12.75
CA GLN A 197 -3.93 -36.36 12.32
C GLN A 197 -2.39 -36.38 12.42
N LYS A 198 -1.76 -35.21 12.37
CA LYS A 198 -0.29 -35.05 12.43
C LYS A 198 0.20 -34.58 13.80
N LEU A 199 -0.70 -34.35 14.74
CA LEU A 199 -0.36 -33.91 16.09
C LEU A 199 0.11 -35.12 16.91
N SER A 200 1.36 -35.07 17.39
CA SER A 200 1.91 -36.12 18.24
C SER A 200 1.62 -35.83 19.70
N LEU A 201 0.77 -36.64 20.33
CA LEU A 201 0.50 -36.53 21.77
C LEU A 201 1.77 -36.77 22.61
N ALA A 202 2.67 -37.65 22.16
CA ALA A 202 3.95 -37.87 22.84
C ALA A 202 4.85 -36.64 22.87
N GLU A 203 4.80 -35.78 21.84
CA GLU A 203 5.50 -34.49 21.84
C GLU A 203 4.73 -33.43 22.63
N TRP A 204 3.40 -33.43 22.52
CA TRP A 204 2.50 -32.55 23.28
C TRP A 204 2.77 -32.57 24.79
N HIS A 205 2.92 -33.77 25.36
CA HIS A 205 3.17 -33.95 26.79
C HIS A 205 4.56 -33.51 27.25
N LYS A 206 5.52 -33.28 26.34
CA LYS A 206 6.85 -32.78 26.72
C LYS A 206 6.81 -31.31 27.14
N PHE A 207 5.86 -30.56 26.60
CA PHE A 207 5.69 -29.14 26.92
C PHE A 207 4.98 -28.97 28.25
N LYS A 208 5.48 -28.04 29.07
CA LYS A 208 4.98 -27.82 30.44
C LYS A 208 4.01 -26.66 30.50
N SER A 209 4.16 -25.66 29.63
CA SER A 209 3.30 -24.48 29.62
C SER A 209 2.23 -24.55 28.53
N LEU A 210 1.12 -23.83 28.75
CA LEU A 210 0.07 -23.68 27.74
C LEU A 210 0.59 -22.93 26.50
N GLU A 211 1.48 -21.95 26.67
CA GLU A 211 2.07 -21.17 25.56
C GLU A 211 2.95 -22.06 24.66
N GLU A 212 3.79 -22.92 25.24
CA GLU A 212 4.60 -23.89 24.48
C GLU A 212 3.71 -24.86 23.67
N ARG A 213 2.61 -25.33 24.27
CA ARG A 213 1.64 -26.21 23.61
C ARG A 213 0.87 -25.47 22.50
N GLN A 214 0.55 -24.19 22.70
CA GLN A 214 -0.03 -23.33 21.65
C GLN A 214 0.93 -23.17 20.48
N ASP A 215 2.19 -22.83 20.74
CA ASP A 215 3.22 -22.68 19.70
C ASP A 215 3.46 -24.00 18.96
N TYR A 216 3.43 -25.14 19.66
CA TYR A 216 3.50 -26.46 19.06
C TYR A 216 2.29 -26.76 18.14
N LEU A 217 1.06 -26.47 18.59
CA LEU A 217 -0.15 -26.61 17.77
C LEU A 217 -0.07 -25.75 16.49
N ILE A 218 0.33 -24.48 16.63
CA ILE A 218 0.51 -23.57 15.49
C ILE A 218 1.60 -24.09 14.55
N SER A 219 2.73 -24.56 15.09
CA SER A 219 3.83 -25.10 14.27
C SER A 219 3.41 -26.35 13.48
N THR A 220 2.59 -27.20 14.09
CA THR A 220 2.03 -28.41 13.48
C THR A 220 1.03 -28.05 12.39
N TYR A 221 0.15 -27.08 12.66
CA TYR A 221 -0.76 -26.51 11.68
C TYR A 221 0.01 -25.92 10.48
N VAL A 222 1.06 -25.13 10.72
CA VAL A 222 1.90 -24.55 9.65
C VAL A 222 2.59 -25.64 8.84
N LYS A 223 3.13 -26.68 9.50
CA LYS A 223 3.77 -27.82 8.82
C LYS A 223 2.78 -28.57 7.93
N ASP A 224 1.56 -28.78 8.42
CA ASP A 224 0.49 -29.44 7.67
C ASP A 224 0.03 -28.61 6.46
N MET A 225 -0.24 -27.33 6.69
CA MET A 225 -0.62 -26.39 5.63
C MET A 225 0.47 -26.24 4.57
N LEU A 226 1.75 -26.46 4.88
CA LEU A 226 2.86 -26.46 3.93
C LEU A 226 3.11 -27.81 3.22
N ALA A 227 2.35 -28.87 3.54
CA ALA A 227 2.57 -30.18 2.94
C ALA A 227 2.32 -30.18 1.41
N PRO A 228 3.05 -30.99 0.62
CA PRO A 228 2.96 -30.99 -0.85
C PRO A 228 1.55 -31.28 -1.42
N GLY A 229 0.72 -32.02 -0.68
CA GLY A 229 -0.64 -32.40 -1.09
C GLY A 229 -1.69 -31.30 -0.94
N TYR A 230 -1.39 -30.19 -0.26
CA TYR A 230 -2.38 -29.14 0.02
C TYR A 230 -2.42 -28.10 -1.12
N ARG A 231 -3.36 -28.22 -2.06
CA ARG A 231 -3.70 -27.17 -3.07
C ARG A 231 -2.51 -26.60 -3.89
N GLY A 232 -1.69 -27.48 -4.48
CA GLY A 232 -0.80 -27.15 -5.62
C GLY A 232 0.69 -26.90 -5.30
N LYS A 233 1.53 -26.86 -6.35
CA LYS A 233 2.98 -26.61 -6.28
C LYS A 233 3.25 -25.15 -5.86
N GLY A 234 4.03 -24.98 -4.79
CA GLY A 234 4.41 -23.66 -4.28
C GLY A 234 5.93 -23.54 -4.08
N PRO A 235 6.39 -22.39 -3.55
CA PRO A 235 7.78 -22.21 -3.12
C PRO A 235 8.18 -23.23 -2.05
N SER A 236 9.48 -23.43 -1.83
CA SER A 236 9.94 -24.31 -0.75
C SER A 236 9.46 -23.83 0.62
N ASN A 237 9.30 -24.78 1.55
CA ASN A 237 8.78 -24.51 2.90
C ASN A 237 9.66 -23.51 3.65
N GLU A 238 10.98 -23.60 3.51
CA GLU A 238 11.93 -22.67 4.11
C GLU A 238 11.77 -21.24 3.56
N LYS A 239 11.66 -21.10 2.23
CA LYS A 239 11.43 -19.79 1.59
C LYS A 239 10.09 -19.19 2.03
N THR A 240 9.05 -20.02 2.11
CA THR A 240 7.72 -19.59 2.57
C THR A 240 7.77 -19.07 4.00
N LYS A 241 8.38 -19.82 4.93
CA LYS A 241 8.55 -19.39 6.32
C LYS A 241 9.36 -18.09 6.42
N ARG A 242 10.46 -17.96 5.66
CA ARG A 242 11.28 -16.75 5.62
C ARG A 242 10.50 -15.53 5.15
N TRP A 243 9.75 -15.63 4.06
CA TRP A 243 8.97 -14.50 3.53
C TRP A 243 7.79 -14.12 4.42
N LEU A 244 7.11 -15.09 5.05
CA LEU A 244 6.05 -14.81 6.02
C LEU A 244 6.60 -14.22 7.33
N ASN A 245 7.76 -14.68 7.80
CA ASN A 245 8.46 -14.09 8.95
C ASN A 245 8.80 -12.61 8.69
N TRP A 246 9.41 -12.31 7.53
CA TRP A 246 9.73 -10.93 7.16
C TRP A 246 8.46 -10.05 7.09
N LEU A 247 7.40 -10.55 6.44
CA LEU A 247 6.13 -9.83 6.34
C LEU A 247 5.50 -9.58 7.72
N ALA A 248 5.44 -10.61 8.57
CA ALA A 248 4.88 -10.50 9.91
C ALA A 248 5.65 -9.51 10.78
N GLY A 249 6.98 -9.59 10.79
CA GLY A 249 7.85 -8.68 11.54
C GLY A 249 7.66 -7.23 11.11
N LYS A 250 7.57 -6.96 9.80
CA LYS A 250 7.34 -5.60 9.28
C LYS A 250 5.94 -5.07 9.58
N LEU A 251 4.91 -5.91 9.55
CA LEU A 251 3.56 -5.51 9.92
C LEU A 251 3.44 -5.14 11.41
N ILE A 252 4.06 -5.93 12.28
CA ILE A 252 4.11 -5.64 13.72
C ILE A 252 4.90 -4.35 13.97
N GLN A 253 6.09 -4.20 13.37
CA GLN A 253 6.93 -3.01 13.55
C GLN A 253 6.21 -1.71 13.14
N GLN A 254 5.36 -1.76 12.12
CA GLN A 254 4.62 -0.59 11.62
C GLN A 254 3.23 -0.42 12.26
N ASN A 255 2.83 -1.27 13.21
CA ASN A 255 1.47 -1.34 13.76
C ASN A 255 0.40 -1.39 12.66
N LYS A 256 0.62 -2.25 11.65
CA LYS A 256 -0.31 -2.46 10.53
C LYS A 256 -0.87 -3.88 10.55
N THR A 257 -2.16 -3.99 10.27
CA THR A 257 -2.87 -5.27 10.10
C THR A 257 -2.94 -5.71 8.64
N GLU A 258 -2.93 -4.76 7.72
CA GLU A 258 -3.03 -4.99 6.28
C GLU A 258 -1.76 -4.61 5.52
N PHE A 259 -1.46 -5.41 4.51
CA PHE A 259 -0.34 -5.24 3.61
C PHE A 259 -0.81 -5.00 2.17
N PHE A 260 -0.38 -3.87 1.60
CA PHE A 260 -0.56 -3.57 0.17
C PHE A 260 0.80 -3.63 -0.53
N ILE A 261 0.88 -4.33 -1.66
CA ILE A 261 2.16 -4.53 -2.37
C ILE A 261 2.69 -3.22 -2.98
N GLU A 262 1.82 -2.28 -3.33
CA GLU A 262 2.23 -0.94 -3.79
C GLU A 262 2.58 0.02 -2.63
N ASN A 263 2.28 -0.35 -1.38
CA ASN A 263 2.70 0.44 -0.21
C ASN A 263 4.09 0.03 0.32
N ILE A 264 4.86 -0.74 -0.45
CA ILE A 264 6.25 -1.06 -0.11
C ILE A 264 7.08 0.22 -0.24
N GLN A 265 7.65 0.66 0.88
CA GLN A 265 8.41 1.91 0.99
C GLN A 265 9.90 1.65 1.28
N PRO A 266 10.81 2.57 0.92
CA PRO A 266 12.25 2.41 1.15
C PRO A 266 12.63 2.21 2.62
N ASN A 267 11.83 2.73 3.54
CA ASN A 267 12.00 2.55 4.98
C ASN A 267 11.85 1.08 5.46
N LEU A 268 11.39 0.17 4.60
CA LEU A 268 11.36 -1.26 4.90
C LEU A 268 12.76 -1.89 4.83
N LEU A 269 13.70 -1.24 4.15
CA LEU A 269 15.10 -1.66 4.10
C LEU A 269 15.77 -1.37 5.45
N SER A 270 16.39 -2.39 6.03
CA SER A 270 17.00 -2.26 7.36
C SER A 270 18.38 -1.59 7.32
N ASN A 271 19.02 -1.50 6.15
CA ASN A 271 20.40 -1.05 6.02
C ASN A 271 20.51 0.18 5.10
N ASN A 272 21.26 1.20 5.54
CA ASN A 272 21.53 2.41 4.76
C ASN A 272 22.22 2.09 3.42
N ASN A 273 23.04 1.04 3.38
CA ASN A 273 23.67 0.58 2.12
C ASN A 273 22.63 0.09 1.12
N GLN A 274 21.58 -0.61 1.58
CA GLN A 274 20.51 -1.08 0.68
C GLN A 274 19.73 0.10 0.11
N VAL A 275 19.45 1.13 0.92
CA VAL A 275 18.82 2.38 0.43
C VAL A 275 19.71 3.05 -0.61
N TRP A 276 21.01 3.15 -0.35
CA TRP A 276 21.98 3.72 -1.29
C TRP A 276 22.04 2.95 -2.61
N ILE A 277 22.05 1.62 -2.57
CA ILE A 277 22.05 0.79 -3.78
C ILE A 277 20.73 0.92 -4.55
N THR A 278 19.57 0.96 -3.87
CA THR A 278 18.29 1.21 -4.56
C THR A 278 18.29 2.54 -5.32
N ARG A 279 18.94 3.56 -4.75
CA ARG A 279 19.13 4.85 -5.40
C ARG A 279 20.03 4.71 -6.62
N ILE A 280 21.20 4.08 -6.51
CA ILE A 280 22.10 3.87 -7.65
C ILE A 280 21.37 3.18 -8.82
N ILE A 281 20.60 2.12 -8.54
CA ILE A 281 19.85 1.39 -9.57
C ILE A 281 18.80 2.30 -10.22
N TYR A 282 18.05 3.05 -9.42
CA TYR A 282 17.08 4.02 -9.92
C TYR A 282 17.75 5.10 -10.79
N SER A 283 18.81 5.73 -10.30
CA SER A 283 19.59 6.75 -11.03
C SER A 283 20.13 6.20 -12.35
N PHE A 284 20.63 4.96 -12.33
CA PHE A 284 21.19 4.30 -13.50
C PHE A 284 20.12 4.01 -14.57
N ILE A 285 18.94 3.52 -14.17
CA ILE A 285 17.83 3.29 -15.10
C ILE A 285 17.39 4.61 -15.74
N ILE A 286 17.25 5.68 -14.95
CA ILE A 286 16.90 7.01 -15.48
C ILE A 286 18.00 7.51 -16.41
N ALA A 287 19.27 7.46 -16.01
CA ALA A 287 20.39 7.92 -16.82
C ALA A 287 20.48 7.19 -18.17
N ILE A 288 20.28 5.87 -18.20
CA ILE A 288 20.23 5.10 -19.46
C ILE A 288 19.08 5.56 -20.36
N ASN A 289 17.88 5.75 -19.80
CA ASN A 289 16.73 6.19 -20.59
C ASN A 289 16.97 7.56 -21.23
N TYR A 290 17.54 8.51 -20.49
CA TYR A 290 17.93 9.82 -21.01
C TYR A 290 19.10 9.74 -22.01
N GLY A 291 20.09 8.90 -21.73
CA GLY A 291 21.23 8.66 -22.63
C GLY A 291 20.82 8.09 -23.97
N LEU A 292 20.01 7.03 -23.99
CA LEU A 292 19.53 6.39 -25.22
C LEU A 292 18.66 7.33 -26.04
N THR A 293 17.73 8.04 -25.39
CA THR A 293 16.84 8.99 -26.09
C THR A 293 17.62 10.18 -26.68
N ALA A 294 18.50 10.82 -25.90
CA ALA A 294 19.35 11.90 -26.39
C ALA A 294 20.31 11.43 -27.49
N GLY A 295 20.92 10.25 -27.33
CA GLY A 295 21.79 9.63 -28.32
C GLY A 295 21.08 9.33 -29.64
N CYS A 296 19.85 8.81 -29.59
CA CYS A 296 19.01 8.60 -30.77
C CYS A 296 18.64 9.93 -31.45
N ILE A 297 18.23 10.94 -30.68
CA ILE A 297 17.85 12.26 -31.22
C ILE A 297 19.05 12.90 -31.93
N ILE A 298 20.20 13.00 -31.25
CA ILE A 298 21.42 13.59 -31.82
C ILE A 298 21.92 12.75 -33.01
N GLY A 299 21.83 11.42 -32.92
CA GLY A 299 22.17 10.52 -34.02
C GLY A 299 21.34 10.73 -35.27
N LEU A 300 20.03 10.99 -35.12
CA LEU A 300 19.12 11.26 -36.24
C LEU A 300 19.36 12.64 -36.87
N ILE A 301 19.79 13.63 -36.09
CA ILE A 301 20.03 15.00 -36.57
C ILE A 301 21.38 15.14 -37.27
N PHE A 302 22.43 14.45 -36.80
CA PHE A 302 23.81 14.66 -37.26
C PHE A 302 24.41 13.51 -38.07
N ASP A 303 23.67 12.40 -38.24
CA ASP A 303 24.08 11.18 -38.95
C ASP A 303 25.56 10.80 -38.77
N SER A 304 26.04 10.91 -37.52
CA SER A 304 27.45 10.76 -37.18
C SER A 304 27.60 9.85 -35.96
N LEU A 305 28.50 8.87 -36.06
CA LEU A 305 28.87 7.99 -34.95
C LEU A 305 29.39 8.79 -33.73
N LYS A 306 30.14 9.87 -33.98
CA LYS A 306 30.60 10.78 -32.92
C LYS A 306 29.42 11.46 -32.22
N GLY A 307 28.42 11.91 -32.97
CA GLY A 307 27.19 12.51 -32.43
C GLY A 307 26.41 11.54 -31.54
N LYS A 308 26.29 10.27 -31.95
CA LYS A 308 25.62 9.22 -31.14
C LYS A 308 26.30 9.01 -29.79
N ILE A 309 27.63 8.89 -29.78
CA ILE A 309 28.42 8.68 -28.54
C ILE A 309 28.31 9.90 -27.62
N ILE A 310 28.47 11.11 -28.18
CA ILE A 310 28.34 12.36 -27.45
C ILE A 310 26.94 12.48 -26.83
N GLY A 311 25.89 12.19 -27.60
CA GLY A 311 24.51 12.26 -27.11
C GLY A 311 24.20 11.28 -25.99
N VAL A 312 24.72 10.04 -26.06
CA VAL A 312 24.57 9.06 -24.97
C VAL A 312 25.31 9.54 -23.71
N LEU A 313 26.56 10.00 -23.83
CA LEU A 313 27.33 10.50 -22.68
C LEU A 313 26.64 11.70 -22.01
N PHE A 314 26.23 12.70 -22.80
CA PHE A 314 25.53 13.87 -22.28
C PHE A 314 24.17 13.53 -21.68
N GLY A 315 23.37 12.71 -22.36
CA GLY A 315 22.06 12.29 -21.84
C GLY A 315 22.18 11.49 -20.54
N THR A 316 23.23 10.67 -20.41
CA THR A 316 23.50 9.91 -19.18
C THR A 316 23.90 10.83 -18.03
N ILE A 317 24.81 11.79 -18.27
CA ILE A 317 25.22 12.79 -17.27
C ILE A 317 24.02 13.67 -16.86
N TYR A 318 23.25 14.14 -17.84
CA TYR A 318 22.08 14.98 -17.61
C TYR A 318 20.99 14.24 -16.83
N GLY A 319 20.71 12.96 -17.17
CA GLY A 319 19.78 12.12 -16.42
C GLY A 319 20.21 11.92 -14.97
N PHE A 320 21.51 11.76 -14.70
CA PHE A 320 22.05 11.68 -13.35
C PHE A 320 21.90 12.99 -12.56
N LEU A 321 22.10 14.14 -13.22
CA LEU A 321 21.94 15.47 -12.62
C LEU A 321 20.48 15.79 -12.29
N ILE A 322 19.54 15.45 -13.18
CA ILE A 322 18.09 15.58 -12.92
C ILE A 322 17.68 14.74 -11.72
N ASP A 323 18.15 13.49 -11.67
CA ASP A 323 17.81 12.58 -10.58
C ASP A 323 18.28 13.11 -9.22
N GLN A 324 19.49 13.67 -9.12
CA GLN A 324 19.99 14.25 -7.86
C GLN A 324 19.08 15.33 -7.26
N LYS A 325 18.28 16.03 -8.07
CA LYS A 325 17.44 17.15 -7.67
C LYS A 325 15.96 16.78 -7.51
N GLN A 326 15.48 15.81 -8.30
CA GLN A 326 14.10 15.31 -8.27
C GLN A 326 13.90 14.06 -7.42
N SER A 327 14.97 13.34 -7.07
CA SER A 327 14.85 12.20 -6.16
C SER A 327 14.25 12.70 -4.85
N CYS A 328 13.07 12.18 -4.57
CA CYS A 328 12.49 12.02 -3.25
C CYS A 328 13.59 11.93 -2.16
N PHE A 329 14.65 11.17 -2.39
CA PHE A 329 15.83 11.07 -1.53
C PHE A 329 16.71 12.34 -1.49
N LYS A 330 16.21 13.45 -0.93
CA LYS A 330 17.04 14.60 -0.56
C LYS A 330 18.10 14.13 0.45
N VAL A 331 19.37 14.28 0.10
CA VAL A 331 20.48 14.17 1.06
C VAL A 331 20.42 15.39 1.96
N SER A 332 19.71 15.29 3.08
CA SER A 332 19.98 16.19 4.19
C SER A 332 21.39 15.87 4.70
N LYS A 333 22.24 16.89 4.85
CA LYS A 333 23.50 16.81 5.59
C LYS A 333 23.27 16.61 7.10
N SER A 334 22.02 16.62 7.57
CA SER A 334 21.66 16.21 8.94
C SER A 334 21.29 14.72 8.96
N THR A 335 21.71 14.04 10.02
CA THR A 335 21.75 12.59 10.27
C THR A 335 20.39 11.86 10.32
N THR A 336 19.35 12.41 9.71
CA THR A 336 18.01 11.83 9.64
C THR A 336 17.50 11.88 8.20
N THR A 337 17.85 10.86 7.43
CA THR A 337 17.40 10.69 6.04
C THR A 337 15.91 10.34 6.03
N ILE A 338 15.04 11.35 6.03
CA ILE A 338 13.61 11.16 5.76
C ILE A 338 13.50 10.88 4.26
N THR A 339 13.45 9.61 3.88
CA THR A 339 13.12 9.19 2.52
C THR A 339 11.62 9.46 2.33
N PRO A 340 11.20 10.36 1.44
CA PRO A 340 9.79 10.65 1.25
C PRO A 340 9.12 9.48 0.55
N LYS A 341 7.86 9.32 0.89
CA LYS A 341 6.99 8.23 0.48
C LYS A 341 6.91 8.17 -1.05
N ILE A 342 7.14 6.98 -1.61
CA ILE A 342 6.83 6.68 -3.01
C ILE A 342 5.31 6.77 -3.14
N GLN A 343 4.86 7.73 -3.94
CA GLN A 343 3.45 7.93 -4.30
C GLN A 343 3.25 7.51 -5.75
N THR A 344 2.29 6.64 -5.99
CA THR A 344 1.93 6.16 -7.32
C THR A 344 1.07 7.20 -8.04
N VAL A 345 1.32 7.45 -9.33
CA VAL A 345 0.50 8.37 -10.13
C VAL A 345 -0.59 7.56 -10.82
N GLU A 346 -1.67 7.31 -10.09
CA GLU A 346 -2.71 6.38 -10.54
C GLU A 346 -3.84 7.10 -11.30
N THR A 347 -4.15 8.36 -10.99
CA THR A 347 -5.10 9.15 -11.80
C THR A 347 -4.46 10.42 -12.36
N LEU A 348 -4.96 10.88 -13.50
CA LEU A 348 -4.54 12.13 -14.13
C LEU A 348 -5.66 13.14 -13.99
N ARG A 349 -5.64 13.92 -12.89
CA ARG A 349 -6.49 15.11 -12.74
C ARG A 349 -5.63 16.36 -12.83
N PHE A 350 -6.09 17.34 -13.60
CA PHE A 350 -5.41 18.62 -13.74
C PHE A 350 -5.81 19.56 -12.59
N SER A 351 -4.83 20.20 -11.96
CA SER A 351 -5.07 21.13 -10.85
C SER A 351 -4.40 22.49 -11.11
N PHE A 352 -5.21 23.52 -11.30
CA PHE A 352 -4.73 24.90 -11.46
C PHE A 352 -3.98 25.41 -10.22
N LYS A 353 -4.35 24.93 -9.03
CA LYS A 353 -3.63 25.26 -7.79
C LYS A 353 -2.18 24.77 -7.82
N LYS A 354 -1.96 23.50 -8.19
CA LYS A 354 -0.62 22.91 -8.33
C LYS A 354 0.21 23.60 -9.43
N VAL A 355 -0.44 24.00 -10.52
CA VAL A 355 0.18 24.79 -11.60
C VAL A 355 0.70 26.12 -11.06
N GLY A 356 -0.13 26.86 -10.30
CA GLY A 356 0.26 28.12 -9.69
C GLY A 356 1.43 27.99 -8.72
N GLU A 357 1.43 26.93 -7.89
CA GLU A 357 2.52 26.65 -6.95
C GLU A 357 3.85 26.32 -7.64
N LYS A 358 3.82 25.59 -8.77
CA LYS A 358 5.03 25.17 -9.49
C LYS A 358 5.50 26.16 -10.56
N LEU A 359 4.69 27.15 -10.92
CA LEU A 359 5.01 28.15 -11.95
C LEU A 359 6.36 28.87 -11.74
N PRO A 360 6.68 29.42 -10.54
CA PRO A 360 7.94 30.12 -10.35
C PRO A 360 9.16 29.19 -10.51
N ASP A 361 9.09 27.98 -9.93
CA ASP A 361 10.16 26.99 -10.04
C ASP A 361 10.37 26.55 -11.50
N GLY A 362 9.27 26.31 -12.23
CA GLY A 362 9.34 25.90 -13.63
C GLY A 362 9.89 26.97 -14.57
N LEU A 363 9.60 28.24 -14.32
CA LEU A 363 10.20 29.35 -15.08
C LEU A 363 11.69 29.51 -14.80
N ILE A 364 12.10 29.40 -13.53
CA ILE A 364 13.52 29.46 -13.13
C ILE A 364 14.30 28.31 -13.76
N GLU A 365 13.77 27.09 -13.71
CA GLU A 365 14.42 25.91 -14.30
C GLU A 365 14.37 25.94 -15.83
N GLY A 366 13.28 26.45 -16.41
CA GLY A 366 13.19 26.73 -17.85
C GLY A 366 14.26 27.70 -18.31
N PHE A 367 14.50 28.78 -17.57
CA PHE A 367 15.55 29.74 -17.88
C PHE A 367 16.96 29.12 -17.77
N LYS A 368 17.24 28.40 -16.69
CA LYS A 368 18.54 27.71 -16.50
C LYS A 368 18.81 26.68 -17.59
N SER A 369 17.82 25.82 -17.87
CA SER A 369 17.94 24.81 -18.92
C SER A 369 18.08 25.46 -20.30
N GLY A 370 17.38 26.56 -20.56
CA GLY A 370 17.52 27.35 -21.78
C GLY A 370 18.90 27.96 -21.95
N LEU A 371 19.52 28.48 -20.88
CA LEU A 371 20.91 28.95 -20.90
C LEU A 371 21.90 27.82 -21.17
N ILE A 372 21.71 26.66 -20.55
CA ILE A 372 22.55 25.48 -20.77
C ILE A 372 22.43 25.02 -22.22
N ILE A 373 21.20 24.89 -22.75
CA ILE A 373 20.95 24.54 -24.14
C ILE A 373 21.63 25.55 -25.06
N SER A 374 21.45 26.85 -24.81
CA SER A 374 22.06 27.95 -25.58
C SER A 374 23.59 27.87 -25.63
N LEU A 375 24.22 27.54 -24.50
CA LEU A 375 25.67 27.40 -24.37
C LEU A 375 26.17 26.18 -25.13
N ILE A 376 25.42 25.06 -25.07
CA ILE A 376 25.76 23.82 -25.77
C ILE A 376 25.60 24.00 -27.28
N THR A 377 24.50 24.57 -27.76
CA THR A 377 24.34 24.90 -29.19
C THR A 377 25.42 25.87 -29.67
N LEU A 378 25.85 26.81 -28.83
CA LEU A 378 26.93 27.73 -29.18
C LEU A 378 28.29 27.01 -29.31
N LEU A 379 28.62 26.12 -28.37
CA LEU A 379 29.91 25.42 -28.33
C LEU A 379 30.01 24.28 -29.36
N VAL A 380 28.90 23.58 -29.60
CA VAL A 380 28.87 22.35 -30.41
C VAL A 380 28.37 22.59 -31.82
N LEU A 381 27.43 23.54 -32.01
CA LEU A 381 26.68 23.74 -33.26
C LEU A 381 26.92 25.11 -33.90
N GLN A 382 28.02 25.77 -33.53
CA GLN A 382 28.41 27.10 -34.04
C GLN A 382 28.39 27.17 -35.58
N LYS A 383 28.79 26.07 -36.24
CA LYS A 383 28.88 25.96 -37.70
C LYS A 383 27.52 25.84 -38.39
N GLU A 384 26.46 25.39 -37.70
CA GLU A 384 25.14 25.14 -38.29
C GLU A 384 24.08 26.20 -37.95
N ILE A 385 24.24 26.96 -36.86
CA ILE A 385 23.26 27.98 -36.41
C ILE A 385 23.64 29.39 -36.92
N GLY A 386 24.89 29.58 -37.34
CA GLY A 386 25.39 30.78 -38.04
C GLY A 386 25.63 32.00 -37.15
N SER A 387 24.84 32.22 -36.09
CA SER A 387 25.00 33.37 -35.16
C SER A 387 24.77 33.00 -33.71
N TRP A 388 25.57 33.57 -32.80
CA TRP A 388 25.44 33.41 -31.36
C TRP A 388 24.11 33.98 -30.83
N GLN A 389 23.59 35.04 -31.45
CA GLN A 389 22.31 35.66 -31.09
C GLN A 389 21.15 34.70 -31.32
N LYS A 390 21.20 33.94 -32.43
CA LYS A 390 20.25 32.87 -32.67
C LYS A 390 20.39 31.80 -31.58
N SER A 391 21.59 31.26 -31.35
CA SER A 391 21.79 30.22 -30.31
C SER A 391 21.20 30.60 -28.94
N LEU A 392 21.40 31.86 -28.51
CA LEU A 392 20.90 32.37 -27.24
C LEU A 392 19.38 32.55 -27.24
N LEU A 393 18.80 33.12 -28.31
CA LEU A 393 17.36 33.30 -28.41
C LEU A 393 16.62 31.96 -28.49
N GLY A 394 17.10 31.03 -29.31
CA GLY A 394 16.49 29.72 -29.49
C GLY A 394 16.54 28.87 -28.22
N GLY A 395 17.69 28.82 -27.55
CA GLY A 395 17.81 28.08 -26.30
C GLY A 395 16.94 28.67 -25.18
N LEU A 396 16.84 30.00 -25.06
CA LEU A 396 15.94 30.64 -24.09
C LEU A 396 14.46 30.36 -24.38
N VAL A 397 14.03 30.44 -25.64
CA VAL A 397 12.65 30.12 -26.03
C VAL A 397 12.32 28.66 -25.71
N LEU A 398 13.21 27.73 -26.06
CA LEU A 398 13.03 26.31 -25.75
C LEU A 398 13.04 26.04 -24.24
N GLY A 399 13.88 26.75 -23.49
CA GLY A 399 13.91 26.70 -22.03
C GLY A 399 12.59 27.15 -21.41
N ILE A 400 12.04 28.28 -21.84
CA ILE A 400 10.75 28.79 -21.35
C ILE A 400 9.61 27.84 -21.73
N ILE A 401 9.56 27.38 -22.98
CA ILE A 401 8.54 26.41 -23.44
C ILE A 401 8.63 25.11 -22.61
N GLY A 402 9.84 24.58 -22.43
CA GLY A 402 10.07 23.38 -21.61
C GLY A 402 9.69 23.60 -20.14
N GLY A 403 9.99 24.76 -19.59
CA GLY A 403 9.59 25.17 -18.24
C GLY A 403 8.08 25.22 -18.08
N LEU A 404 7.37 25.90 -18.99
CA LEU A 404 5.90 26.00 -18.98
C LEU A 404 5.23 24.62 -19.15
N ILE A 405 5.76 23.78 -20.04
CA ILE A 405 5.28 22.41 -20.19
C ILE A 405 5.52 21.62 -18.90
N GLY A 406 6.69 21.75 -18.28
CA GLY A 406 6.99 21.14 -16.98
C GLY A 406 6.02 21.59 -15.87
N VAL A 407 5.58 22.85 -15.88
CA VAL A 407 4.57 23.37 -14.94
C VAL A 407 3.19 22.77 -15.21
N LEU A 408 2.74 22.78 -16.48
CA LEU A 408 1.45 22.20 -16.88
C LEU A 408 1.39 20.71 -16.56
N VAL A 409 2.45 19.99 -16.90
CA VAL A 409 2.62 18.57 -16.64
C VAL A 409 2.73 18.30 -15.14
N GLY A 410 3.45 19.13 -14.39
CA GLY A 410 3.49 19.05 -12.93
C GLY A 410 2.15 19.37 -12.25
N GLY A 411 1.20 19.97 -12.98
CA GLY A 411 -0.20 20.15 -12.63
C GLY A 411 -1.09 18.93 -12.92
N LEU A 412 -0.60 17.97 -13.72
CA LEU A 412 -1.21 16.66 -13.93
C LEU A 412 -0.81 15.74 -12.78
N GLY A 413 -1.77 15.43 -11.92
CA GLY A 413 -1.57 14.48 -10.84
C GLY A 413 -2.84 14.40 -10.04
N GLY A 414 -3.52 13.27 -10.15
CA GLY A 414 -4.71 12.97 -9.38
C GLY A 414 -4.41 12.05 -8.19
N PRO A 415 -5.40 11.85 -7.31
CA PRO A 415 -5.29 10.94 -6.18
C PRO A 415 -4.95 9.50 -6.63
N GLU A 416 -4.40 8.69 -5.72
CA GLU A 416 -4.27 7.23 -5.94
C GLU A 416 -5.63 6.63 -6.31
N ILE A 417 -5.67 5.54 -7.12
CA ILE A 417 -6.92 4.85 -7.42
C ILE A 417 -7.47 4.37 -6.10
N GLU A 418 -8.67 4.84 -5.89
CA GLU A 418 -9.34 4.76 -4.64
C GLU A 418 -9.63 3.27 -4.32
N ILE A 419 -10.31 2.49 -5.19
CA ILE A 419 -10.56 1.04 -4.99
C ILE A 419 -9.49 0.21 -5.69
N LYS A 420 -8.54 -0.30 -4.92
CA LYS A 420 -7.60 -1.31 -5.40
C LYS A 420 -8.25 -2.70 -5.27
N LYS A 421 -8.89 -3.18 -6.34
CA LYS A 421 -9.53 -4.50 -6.41
C LYS A 421 -8.52 -5.62 -6.62
N THR A 422 -7.40 -5.30 -7.26
CA THR A 422 -6.35 -6.26 -7.62
C THR A 422 -4.99 -5.83 -7.07
N PRO A 423 -4.12 -6.79 -6.69
CA PRO A 423 -2.76 -6.46 -6.25
C PRO A 423 -1.97 -5.78 -7.38
N ASN A 424 -1.14 -4.79 -7.03
CA ASN A 424 -0.34 -3.96 -7.95
C ASN A 424 -1.16 -3.07 -8.91
N GLN A 425 -2.43 -2.82 -8.64
CA GLN A 425 -3.26 -1.99 -9.50
C GLN A 425 -2.69 -0.59 -9.67
N GLY A 426 -2.13 -0.01 -8.60
CA GLY A 426 -1.56 1.33 -8.65
C GLY A 426 -0.33 1.44 -9.56
N ILE A 427 0.57 0.47 -9.45
CA ILE A 427 1.78 0.41 -10.30
C ILE A 427 1.38 0.16 -11.76
N ARG A 428 0.42 -0.74 -12.02
CA ARG A 428 -0.09 -1.00 -13.37
C ARG A 428 -0.70 0.26 -13.97
N GLN A 429 -1.48 1.00 -13.18
CA GLN A 429 -2.08 2.24 -13.64
C GLN A 429 -1.04 3.33 -13.89
N SER A 430 0.00 3.44 -13.05
CA SER A 430 1.15 4.32 -13.28
C SER A 430 1.78 4.04 -14.65
N VAL A 431 1.98 2.76 -14.99
CA VAL A 431 2.50 2.35 -16.31
C VAL A 431 1.52 2.71 -17.44
N ILE A 432 0.22 2.51 -17.27
CA ILE A 432 -0.79 2.91 -18.26
C ILE A 432 -0.75 4.44 -18.48
N ASN A 433 -0.62 5.20 -17.40
CA ASN A 433 -0.55 6.66 -17.43
C ASN A 433 0.70 7.17 -18.16
N VAL A 434 1.82 6.42 -18.16
CA VAL A 434 2.99 6.73 -19.03
C VAL A 434 2.58 6.76 -20.50
N PHE A 435 1.80 5.77 -20.95
CA PHE A 435 1.34 5.71 -22.34
C PHE A 435 0.32 6.79 -22.67
N LEU A 436 -0.61 7.09 -21.75
CA LEU A 436 -1.59 8.16 -21.93
C LEU A 436 -0.90 9.53 -22.01
N LEU A 437 0.04 9.83 -21.11
CA LEU A 437 0.83 11.06 -21.15
C LEU A 437 1.71 11.15 -22.39
N LYS A 438 2.27 10.04 -22.85
CA LYS A 438 3.01 9.98 -24.13
C LYS A 438 2.11 10.39 -25.30
N ILE A 439 0.92 9.82 -25.41
CA ILE A 439 -0.03 10.14 -26.49
C ILE A 439 -0.44 11.62 -26.42
N ALA A 440 -0.77 12.12 -25.22
CA ALA A 440 -1.19 13.50 -25.01
C ALA A 440 -0.07 14.52 -25.27
N SER A 441 1.19 14.18 -24.96
CA SER A 441 2.35 15.07 -25.14
C SER A 441 2.96 15.00 -26.54
N TYR A 442 2.61 14.02 -27.36
CA TYR A 442 3.09 13.88 -28.74
C TYR A 442 2.81 15.09 -29.64
N PRO A 443 1.58 15.62 -29.75
CA PRO A 443 1.31 16.79 -30.62
C PRO A 443 2.07 18.04 -30.17
N ILE A 444 2.23 18.23 -28.86
CA ILE A 444 3.03 19.33 -28.29
C ILE A 444 4.50 19.15 -28.67
N SER A 445 5.03 17.93 -28.51
CA SER A 445 6.41 17.59 -28.88
C SER A 445 6.64 17.80 -30.37
N LEU A 446 5.68 17.44 -31.22
CA LEU A 446 5.75 17.63 -32.66
C LEU A 446 5.78 19.12 -33.05
N ALA A 447 4.92 19.95 -32.44
CA ALA A 447 4.91 21.39 -32.68
C ALA A 447 6.25 22.04 -32.30
N ILE A 448 6.86 21.62 -31.18
CA ILE A 448 8.19 22.07 -30.76
C ILE A 448 9.25 21.65 -31.78
N CYS A 449 9.23 20.39 -32.24
CA CYS A 449 10.18 19.92 -33.24
C CYS A 449 10.04 20.64 -34.59
N MET A 450 8.80 20.94 -35.02
CA MET A 450 8.55 21.73 -36.23
C MET A 450 9.07 23.15 -36.10
N TYR A 451 8.87 23.79 -34.95
CA TYR A 451 9.43 25.11 -34.66
C TYR A 451 10.97 25.09 -34.70
N ILE A 452 11.60 24.10 -34.07
CA ILE A 452 13.07 23.95 -34.10
C ILE A 452 13.57 23.75 -35.53
N ASN A 453 12.87 22.94 -36.33
CA ASN A 453 13.23 22.68 -37.73
C ASN A 453 13.16 23.98 -38.55
N TRP A 454 12.06 24.73 -38.44
CA TRP A 454 11.90 26.04 -39.09
C TRP A 454 12.96 27.05 -38.66
N TRP A 455 13.39 26.98 -37.40
CA TRP A 455 14.34 27.91 -36.80
C TRP A 455 15.80 27.62 -37.16
N THR A 456 16.14 26.37 -37.48
CA THR A 456 17.50 25.92 -37.79
C THR A 456 17.76 26.01 -39.30
N ILE A 457 19.02 26.18 -39.73
CA ILE A 457 19.40 26.21 -41.16
C ILE A 457 19.33 24.81 -41.80
N LYS A 458 19.10 23.77 -41.01
CA LYS A 458 19.12 22.37 -41.41
C LYS A 458 17.71 21.89 -41.70
N ASP A 459 17.45 21.45 -42.93
CA ASP A 459 16.22 20.77 -43.30
C ASP A 459 16.22 19.35 -42.74
N ILE A 460 15.71 19.20 -41.51
CA ILE A 460 15.44 17.87 -40.94
C ILE A 460 14.22 17.30 -41.68
N ASN A 461 14.35 16.08 -42.18
CA ASN A 461 13.26 15.40 -42.88
C ASN A 461 12.04 15.25 -41.98
N PHE A 462 10.84 15.41 -42.53
CA PHE A 462 9.58 15.28 -41.80
C PHE A 462 9.48 13.95 -41.01
N TYR A 463 9.94 12.85 -41.60
CA TYR A 463 9.99 11.54 -40.93
C TYR A 463 10.91 11.53 -39.70
N GLN A 464 12.06 12.22 -39.74
CA GLN A 464 12.95 12.34 -38.59
C GLN A 464 12.31 13.20 -37.50
N THR A 465 11.60 14.28 -37.87
CA THR A 465 10.83 15.12 -36.93
C THR A 465 9.77 14.31 -36.18
N LEU A 466 9.03 13.43 -36.87
CA LEU A 466 8.03 12.56 -36.24
C LEU A 466 8.65 11.60 -35.22
N ILE A 467 9.82 11.03 -35.52
CA ILE A 467 10.54 10.11 -34.64
C ILE A 467 11.10 10.85 -33.43
N ILE A 468 11.70 12.03 -33.62
CA ILE A 468 12.24 12.85 -32.53
C ILE A 468 11.11 13.28 -31.58
N ALA A 469 9.97 13.72 -32.10
CA ALA A 469 8.79 14.05 -31.29
C ALA A 469 8.28 12.83 -30.49
N LEU A 470 8.36 11.63 -31.06
CA LEU A 470 7.97 10.39 -30.38
C LEU A 470 8.92 10.06 -29.22
N LEU A 471 10.23 10.25 -29.40
CA LEU A 471 11.24 10.04 -28.36
C LEU A 471 11.10 11.06 -27.22
N ILE A 472 10.84 12.33 -27.54
CA ILE A 472 10.62 13.40 -26.55
C ILE A 472 9.35 13.13 -25.74
N SER A 473 8.23 12.81 -26.39
CA SER A 473 6.97 12.47 -25.70
C SER A 473 7.08 11.25 -24.77
N PHE A 474 7.95 10.29 -25.11
CA PHE A 474 8.23 9.15 -24.24
C PHE A 474 8.96 9.55 -22.94
N LEU A 475 9.94 10.45 -23.02
CA LEU A 475 10.60 11.01 -21.82
C LEU A 475 9.61 11.75 -20.92
N PHE A 476 8.68 12.51 -21.50
CA PHE A 476 7.62 13.18 -20.75
C PHE A 476 6.77 12.19 -19.94
N GLY A 477 6.29 11.11 -20.58
CA GLY A 477 5.51 10.08 -19.88
C GLY A 477 6.28 9.39 -18.75
N LEU A 478 7.56 9.06 -18.96
CA LEU A 478 8.41 8.41 -17.96
C LEU A 478 8.67 9.29 -16.74
N ASN A 479 8.86 10.60 -16.94
CA ASN A 479 9.20 11.53 -15.87
C ASN A 479 8.07 11.76 -14.87
N GLU A 480 6.81 11.67 -15.27
CA GLU A 480 5.70 11.87 -14.33
C GLU A 480 5.15 10.53 -13.84
N ALA A 481 4.66 9.70 -14.76
CA ALA A 481 3.96 8.48 -14.40
C ALA A 481 4.90 7.25 -14.31
N GLY A 482 6.12 7.34 -14.85
CA GLY A 482 7.09 6.23 -14.84
C GLY A 482 7.94 6.16 -13.57
N LYS A 483 8.18 7.29 -12.89
CA LYS A 483 9.02 7.34 -11.67
C LYS A 483 8.58 6.35 -10.59
N PRO A 484 7.31 6.28 -10.18
CA PRO A 484 6.90 5.35 -9.11
C PRO A 484 7.11 3.89 -9.51
N ALA A 485 6.89 3.55 -10.79
CA ALA A 485 7.10 2.20 -11.30
C ALA A 485 8.58 1.80 -11.24
N ILE A 486 9.50 2.68 -11.64
CA ILE A 486 10.95 2.43 -11.57
C ILE A 486 11.41 2.36 -10.11
N GLN A 487 10.92 3.25 -9.24
CA GLN A 487 11.24 3.23 -7.81
C GLN A 487 10.81 1.91 -7.14
N HIS A 488 9.58 1.46 -7.38
CA HIS A 488 9.11 0.16 -6.88
C HIS A 488 9.88 -1.01 -7.47
N PHE A 489 10.26 -0.94 -8.75
CA PHE A 489 11.11 -1.96 -9.37
C PHE A 489 12.48 -2.05 -8.69
N SER A 490 13.19 -0.93 -8.54
CA SER A 490 14.51 -0.89 -7.87
C SER A 490 14.43 -1.38 -6.43
N LEU A 491 13.39 -0.99 -5.69
CA LEU A 491 13.17 -1.42 -4.31
C LEU A 491 12.89 -2.92 -4.22
N ARG A 492 12.00 -3.45 -5.09
CA ARG A 492 11.67 -4.89 -5.12
C ARG A 492 12.86 -5.73 -5.56
N LEU A 493 13.69 -5.24 -6.47
CA LEU A 493 14.91 -5.92 -6.89
C LEU A 493 15.85 -6.14 -5.70
N ILE A 494 16.08 -5.11 -4.88
CA ILE A 494 16.93 -5.24 -3.69
C ILE A 494 16.29 -6.14 -2.63
N LEU A 495 14.99 -5.99 -2.38
CA LEU A 495 14.28 -6.88 -1.44
C LEU A 495 14.34 -8.35 -1.89
N TYR A 496 14.25 -8.60 -3.19
CA TYR A 496 14.37 -9.94 -3.79
C TYR A 496 15.80 -10.49 -3.68
N CYS A 497 16.82 -9.72 -4.06
CA CYS A 497 18.23 -10.15 -3.99
C CYS A 497 18.67 -10.46 -2.55
N ASN A 498 18.10 -9.79 -1.55
CA ASN A 498 18.35 -10.07 -0.14
C ASN A 498 17.45 -11.20 0.42
N GLY A 499 16.59 -11.80 -0.41
CA GLY A 499 15.72 -12.92 -0.04
C GLY A 499 14.58 -12.55 0.93
N TYR A 500 14.22 -11.28 1.05
CA TYR A 500 13.12 -10.83 1.92
C TYR A 500 11.74 -11.09 1.29
N ILE A 501 11.64 -10.98 -0.03
CA ILE A 501 10.41 -11.21 -0.79
C ILE A 501 10.67 -12.06 -2.03
N PRO A 502 9.65 -12.76 -2.57
CA PRO A 502 9.73 -13.37 -3.90
C PRO A 502 9.60 -12.33 -5.02
N TRP A 503 10.12 -12.66 -6.21
CA TRP A 503 9.97 -11.85 -7.42
C TRP A 503 8.50 -11.59 -7.76
N ASN A 504 7.70 -12.65 -7.87
CA ASN A 504 6.25 -12.54 -8.05
C ASN A 504 5.54 -12.53 -6.70
N TYR A 505 5.58 -11.38 -6.03
CA TYR A 505 5.06 -11.26 -4.68
C TYR A 505 3.54 -11.49 -4.60
N ALA A 506 2.77 -11.02 -5.58
CA ALA A 506 1.33 -11.25 -5.63
C ALA A 506 0.97 -12.73 -5.74
N HIS A 507 1.69 -13.50 -6.56
CA HIS A 507 1.48 -14.95 -6.66
C HIS A 507 1.78 -15.65 -5.32
N PHE A 508 2.87 -15.27 -4.65
CA PHE A 508 3.19 -15.82 -3.33
C PHE A 508 2.14 -15.48 -2.27
N LEU A 509 1.64 -14.24 -2.21
CA LEU A 509 0.63 -13.85 -1.24
C LEU A 509 -0.70 -14.58 -1.50
N ASN A 510 -1.07 -14.80 -2.77
CA ASN A 510 -2.21 -15.65 -3.12
C ASN A 510 -1.97 -17.12 -2.75
N TYR A 511 -0.75 -17.63 -2.94
CA TYR A 511 -0.36 -18.97 -2.47
C TYR A 511 -0.53 -19.08 -0.94
N ALA A 512 -0.03 -18.12 -0.17
CA ALA A 512 -0.18 -18.10 1.28
C ALA A 512 -1.65 -17.92 1.72
N THR A 513 -2.48 -17.26 0.89
CA THR A 513 -3.93 -17.16 1.08
C THR A 513 -4.62 -18.51 0.88
N ASN A 514 -4.26 -19.23 -0.19
CA ASN A 514 -4.79 -20.57 -0.46
C ASN A 514 -4.43 -21.60 0.62
N ARG A 515 -3.33 -21.34 1.33
CA ARG A 515 -2.78 -22.12 2.45
C ARG A 515 -3.29 -21.64 3.82
N LEU A 516 -4.28 -20.73 3.84
CA LEU A 516 -4.94 -20.21 5.05
C LEU A 516 -4.00 -19.50 6.04
N PHE A 517 -2.85 -19.01 5.59
CA PHE A 517 -1.99 -18.14 6.39
C PHE A 517 -2.42 -16.69 6.29
N LEU A 518 -2.82 -16.28 5.09
CA LEU A 518 -3.28 -14.94 4.77
C LEU A 518 -4.74 -14.95 4.32
N GLN A 519 -5.39 -13.80 4.42
CA GLN A 519 -6.68 -13.48 3.84
C GLN A 519 -6.48 -12.32 2.88
N ARG A 520 -7.08 -12.41 1.68
CA ARG A 520 -7.13 -11.30 0.75
C ARG A 520 -8.37 -10.45 1.02
N VAL A 521 -8.20 -9.15 1.18
CA VAL A 521 -9.27 -8.16 1.37
C VAL A 521 -9.14 -7.12 0.25
N GLY A 522 -9.87 -7.31 -0.85
CA GLY A 522 -9.70 -6.50 -2.05
C GLY A 522 -8.29 -6.66 -2.65
N GLY A 523 -7.52 -5.56 -2.71
CA GLY A 523 -6.13 -5.53 -3.14
C GLY A 523 -5.09 -5.75 -2.02
N SER A 524 -5.52 -5.82 -0.76
CA SER A 524 -4.65 -6.00 0.41
C SER A 524 -4.63 -7.44 0.90
N TYR A 525 -3.63 -7.74 1.73
CA TYR A 525 -3.44 -9.02 2.39
C TYR A 525 -3.30 -8.81 3.90
N ARG A 526 -3.97 -9.65 4.68
CA ARG A 526 -3.90 -9.67 6.14
C ARG A 526 -3.61 -11.07 6.63
N PHE A 527 -2.89 -11.24 7.74
CA PHE A 527 -2.80 -12.55 8.38
C PHE A 527 -4.18 -12.99 8.87
N MET A 528 -4.58 -14.23 8.56
CA MET A 528 -5.88 -14.77 8.97
C MET A 528 -6.14 -14.55 10.47
N HIS A 529 -5.09 -14.70 11.29
CA HIS A 529 -5.14 -14.50 12.73
C HIS A 529 -3.89 -13.82 13.27
N ASN A 530 -4.04 -13.04 14.34
CA ASN A 530 -2.93 -12.40 15.02
C ASN A 530 -1.94 -13.41 15.63
N PHE A 531 -2.41 -14.56 16.10
CA PHE A 531 -1.53 -15.64 16.59
C PHE A 531 -0.59 -16.16 15.50
N LEU A 532 -1.07 -16.32 14.26
CA LEU A 532 -0.21 -16.71 13.13
C LEU A 532 0.80 -15.59 12.80
N ARG A 533 0.36 -14.33 12.82
CA ARG A 533 1.26 -13.17 12.64
C ARG A 533 2.38 -13.19 13.68
N GLN A 534 2.04 -13.34 14.96
CA GLN A 534 3.02 -13.39 16.06
C GLN A 534 3.93 -14.61 15.95
N TYR A 535 3.39 -15.79 15.67
CA TYR A 535 4.17 -17.01 15.46
C TYR A 535 5.21 -16.82 14.35
N PHE A 536 4.80 -16.36 13.16
CA PHE A 536 5.74 -16.13 12.06
C PHE A 536 6.79 -15.08 12.41
N ALA A 537 6.44 -14.05 13.18
CA ALA A 537 7.42 -13.06 13.65
C ALA A 537 8.41 -13.65 14.68
N LYS A 538 7.97 -14.57 15.55
CA LYS A 538 8.82 -15.24 16.56
C LYS A 538 9.82 -16.23 15.94
N ILE A 539 9.49 -16.89 14.81
CA ILE A 539 10.35 -17.93 14.20
C ILE A 539 11.81 -17.50 13.98
N SER A 540 12.12 -16.20 13.87
CA SER A 540 13.49 -15.68 13.74
C SER A 540 14.33 -15.69 15.02
N SER A 541 13.76 -15.81 16.23
CA SER A 541 14.57 -15.89 17.48
C SER A 541 15.34 -17.19 17.63
N HIS A 542 15.10 -18.18 16.76
CA HIS A 542 15.72 -19.50 16.79
C HIS A 542 16.51 -19.87 15.52
N ILE A 543 16.70 -18.92 14.58
CA ILE A 543 17.36 -19.17 13.28
C ILE A 543 18.63 -18.30 13.10
N ASN A 544 19.04 -17.53 14.11
CA ASN A 544 20.34 -16.84 14.10
C ASN A 544 21.43 -17.69 14.74
#